data_AF-A0A5D2QZG4-F1
#
_entry.id   AF-A0A5D2QZG4-F1
#
_cell.length_a   1.000
_cell.length_b   1.000
_cell.length_c   1.000
_cell.angle_alpha   90.00
_cell.angle_beta   90.00
_cell.angle_gamma   90.00
#
_symmetry.space_group_name_H-M   'P 1'
#
loop_
_entity.id
_entity.type
_entity.pdbx_description
1 polymer ?
#
loop_
_entity_poly.entity_id
_entity_poly.type
_entity_poly.pdbx_seq_one_letter_code
_entity_poly.pdbx_strand_id
1 'polypeptide(L)'
;MVASAVSSSLSLSLYSRTRPTSIPSPSSRSSTRLIISALPTPYGDSSTMGLSSKVSGLPLKIDKKGFGDSDLSYSAIEARKGNPPVMPAVMTPGGPLDLSTVLFRNRIIFIGQPVNSQVAQRVITQLVTLAAIDENADILVYLNCPGGSTYSVLAIYDCMSWIKPKVGTVCFGVAASQGALLLAGGEKGMRYAMPNARIMIHQPQSGCGGHVEDVRRQVNEAVQSRYKIDKMYAAFTSQPLEKVQQYTERDRFLSVSEAMEFGLIDGVLETEY
;
A
#
# COMPACT_ATOMS: atom_id res chain seq x y z
N MET A 1 55.42 42.48 -18.12
CA MET A 1 54.37 43.49 -18.39
C MET A 1 53.07 42.87 -17.88
N VAL A 2 52.41 43.39 -16.83
CA VAL A 2 51.56 44.62 -16.79
C VAL A 2 50.28 44.38 -17.60
N ALA A 3 49.04 44.49 -17.08
CA ALA A 3 48.45 44.60 -15.72
C ALA A 3 47.01 43.99 -15.75
N SER A 4 46.09 43.96 -14.78
CA SER A 4 45.83 44.62 -13.47
C SER A 4 45.15 43.60 -12.52
N ALA A 5 45.05 43.70 -11.19
CA ALA A 5 45.01 44.79 -10.19
C ALA A 5 43.60 45.30 -9.80
N VAL A 6 43.12 44.87 -8.62
CA VAL A 6 42.07 45.53 -7.79
C VAL A 6 42.45 45.31 -6.32
N SER A 7 42.34 46.33 -5.45
CA SER A 7 42.89 46.26 -4.08
C SER A 7 41.97 46.85 -2.99
N SER A 8 41.73 46.05 -1.95
CA SER A 8 41.69 46.40 -0.51
C SER A 8 40.95 47.66 0.01
N SER A 9 39.93 47.40 0.85
CA SER A 9 39.71 47.94 2.22
C SER A 9 39.49 49.43 2.50
N LEU A 10 38.52 49.74 3.40
CA LEU A 10 38.70 50.57 4.60
C LEU A 10 37.49 50.51 5.59
N SER A 11 37.55 51.23 6.72
CA SER A 11 36.65 51.14 7.91
C SER A 11 36.46 52.53 8.60
N LEU A 12 35.82 52.78 9.76
CA LEU A 12 35.36 52.00 10.96
C LEU A 12 34.23 52.80 11.71
N SER A 13 33.93 52.47 12.99
CA SER A 13 33.10 53.18 14.00
C SER A 13 31.57 52.92 13.92
N LEU A 14 30.79 52.55 14.96
CA LEU A 14 30.67 52.86 16.42
C LEU A 14 29.97 54.19 16.76
N TYR A 15 28.76 54.16 17.37
CA TYR A 15 28.53 54.37 18.82
C TYR A 15 27.05 54.06 19.28
N SER A 16 26.73 54.27 20.58
CA SER A 16 25.47 53.90 21.31
C SER A 16 24.19 54.71 20.91
N ARG A 17 22.93 54.43 21.32
CA ARG A 17 22.28 53.93 22.58
C ARG A 17 20.76 53.58 22.27
N THR A 18 19.76 53.16 23.08
CA THR A 18 19.47 53.01 24.55
C THR A 18 18.49 51.80 24.86
N ARG A 19 17.33 52.01 25.52
CA ARG A 19 16.31 51.05 26.09
C ARG A 19 15.12 51.87 26.70
N PRO A 20 14.05 51.34 27.35
CA PRO A 20 13.26 50.08 27.19
C PRO A 20 11.70 50.22 27.36
N THR A 21 10.90 49.19 27.00
CA THR A 21 9.58 48.76 27.57
C THR A 21 9.16 47.42 26.92
N SER A 22 8.26 46.55 27.43
CA SER A 22 7.89 46.16 28.81
C SER A 22 7.19 44.76 28.78
N ILE A 23 7.28 44.00 29.88
CA ILE A 23 6.83 42.59 30.11
C ILE A 23 5.34 42.65 30.60
N PRO A 24 4.40 41.67 30.41
CA PRO A 24 4.58 40.26 30.84
C PRO A 24 3.83 39.09 30.17
N SER A 25 4.28 37.88 30.52
CA SER A 25 3.56 36.61 30.48
C SER A 25 2.93 36.26 31.84
N PRO A 26 1.82 35.51 31.90
CA PRO A 26 1.35 34.81 33.09
C PRO A 26 1.67 33.31 33.05
N SER A 27 1.72 32.67 34.22
CA SER A 27 2.09 31.25 34.38
C SER A 27 0.94 30.35 34.84
N SER A 28 1.09 29.06 34.52
CA SER A 28 0.42 27.86 35.06
C SER A 28 -0.67 28.00 36.15
N ARG A 29 -1.81 27.33 35.92
CA ARG A 29 -2.41 26.41 36.91
C ARG A 29 -3.32 25.37 36.24
N SER A 30 -3.44 24.21 36.88
CA SER A 30 -4.23 23.07 36.39
C SER A 30 -5.71 23.18 36.81
N SER A 31 -6.62 22.78 35.93
CA SER A 31 -7.92 22.22 36.32
C SER A 31 -8.54 21.42 35.17
N THR A 32 -9.02 20.21 35.47
CA THR A 32 -9.68 19.32 34.50
C THR A 32 -11.17 19.69 34.32
N ARG A 33 -11.57 20.01 33.09
CA ARG A 33 -12.97 19.85 32.64
C ARG A 33 -13.02 19.33 31.20
N LEU A 34 -13.61 18.16 31.02
CA LEU A 34 -14.03 17.64 29.73
C LEU A 34 -15.26 18.42 29.25
N ILE A 35 -15.27 18.85 27.99
CA ILE A 35 -16.48 19.37 27.33
C ILE A 35 -16.89 18.32 26.29
N ILE A 36 -17.97 17.61 26.56
CA ILE A 36 -18.57 16.64 25.64
C ILE A 36 -19.58 17.39 24.77
N SER A 37 -19.31 17.50 23.47
CA SER A 37 -20.25 18.01 22.48
C SER A 37 -21.17 16.89 22.01
N ALA A 38 -22.38 16.81 22.56
CA ALA A 38 -23.40 15.88 22.09
C ALA A 38 -24.13 16.43 20.85
N LEU A 39 -24.09 15.67 19.75
CA LEU A 39 -25.00 15.83 18.61
C LEU A 39 -25.99 14.65 18.60
N PRO A 40 -27.29 14.88 18.27
CA PRO A 40 -28.31 13.84 18.36
C PRO A 40 -28.21 12.83 17.21
N THR A 41 -28.20 11.54 17.55
CA THR A 41 -28.34 10.44 16.59
C THR A 41 -29.82 10.12 16.34
N PRO A 42 -30.33 10.21 15.09
CA PRO A 42 -31.73 9.90 14.80
C PRO A 42 -31.91 8.41 14.46
N TYR A 43 -32.27 7.57 15.43
CA TYR A 43 -33.13 6.39 15.28
C TYR A 43 -33.56 5.94 16.70
N GLY A 44 -34.85 5.66 16.91
CA GLY A 44 -35.45 5.54 18.24
C GLY A 44 -35.67 4.11 18.76
N ASP A 45 -35.98 4.01 20.04
CA ASP A 45 -36.35 2.77 20.74
C ASP A 45 -37.60 2.11 20.19
N SER A 46 -37.69 0.77 20.30
CA SER A 46 -38.97 0.06 20.28
C SER A 46 -38.97 -1.19 21.18
N SER A 47 -39.65 -1.04 22.32
CA SER A 47 -40.30 -2.05 23.16
C SER A 47 -39.82 -3.51 23.17
N THR A 48 -39.50 -3.97 24.37
CA THR A 48 -39.58 -5.38 24.81
C THR A 48 -40.90 -6.07 24.44
N MET A 49 -40.84 -7.25 23.82
CA MET A 49 -41.74 -8.37 24.11
C MET A 49 -40.93 -9.67 24.08
N GLY A 50 -41.13 -10.55 25.07
CA GLY A 50 -40.46 -11.84 25.15
C GLY A 50 -41.43 -13.01 24.95
N LEU A 51 -40.92 -14.15 24.50
CA LEU A 51 -41.64 -15.43 24.54
C LEU A 51 -40.78 -16.50 25.21
N SER A 52 -41.38 -17.23 26.15
CA SER A 52 -40.74 -18.33 26.86
C SER A 52 -41.15 -19.66 26.23
N SER A 53 -40.21 -20.59 26.10
CA SER A 53 -40.54 -22.01 25.94
C SER A 53 -39.55 -22.88 26.73
N LYS A 54 -40.09 -23.73 27.60
CA LYS A 54 -39.34 -24.82 28.24
C LYS A 54 -39.47 -26.07 27.38
N VAL A 55 -38.37 -26.77 27.14
CA VAL A 55 -38.40 -28.18 26.74
C VAL A 55 -37.42 -28.95 27.63
N SER A 56 -37.88 -30.05 28.22
CA SER A 56 -37.11 -30.90 29.13
C SER A 56 -36.88 -32.27 28.50
N GLY A 57 -35.62 -32.72 28.41
CA GLY A 57 -35.28 -34.00 27.78
C GLY A 57 -33.88 -34.52 28.15
N LEU A 58 -33.85 -35.43 29.12
CA LEU A 58 -32.83 -36.45 29.48
C LEU A 58 -31.42 -36.41 28.84
N PRO A 59 -30.33 -36.49 29.64
CA PRO A 59 -28.98 -36.70 29.13
C PRO A 59 -28.69 -38.19 28.88
N LEU A 60 -28.33 -38.54 27.64
CA LEU A 60 -27.77 -39.86 27.31
C LEU A 60 -26.27 -39.89 27.62
N LYS A 61 -25.86 -40.80 28.52
CA LYS A 61 -24.44 -41.19 28.68
C LYS A 61 -24.06 -42.15 27.54
N ILE A 62 -22.83 -42.02 27.06
CA ILE A 62 -22.18 -43.03 26.20
C ILE A 62 -20.83 -43.36 26.84
N ASP A 63 -20.55 -44.65 27.02
CA ASP A 63 -19.37 -45.15 27.72
C ASP A 63 -18.08 -45.08 26.87
N LYS A 64 -16.94 -44.96 27.54
CA LYS A 64 -15.60 -45.08 26.94
C LYS A 64 -14.99 -46.44 27.23
N LYS A 65 -14.83 -47.32 26.23
CA LYS A 65 -13.87 -48.45 26.33
C LYS A 65 -13.55 -49.13 24.98
N GLY A 66 -12.26 -49.14 24.61
CA GLY A 66 -11.70 -49.89 23.47
C GLY A 66 -12.10 -49.35 22.09
N PHE A 67 -11.30 -49.45 21.03
CA PHE A 67 -9.97 -50.04 20.84
C PHE A 67 -9.02 -49.01 20.22
N GLY A 68 -7.75 -49.36 20.02
CA GLY A 68 -6.85 -48.60 19.15
C GLY A 68 -6.25 -49.50 18.09
N ASP A 69 -6.04 -48.95 16.90
CA ASP A 69 -4.74 -48.97 16.23
C ASP A 69 -4.61 -47.70 15.35
N SER A 70 -3.48 -47.53 14.66
CA SER A 70 -3.17 -46.34 13.87
C SER A 70 -4.06 -46.19 12.63
N ASP A 71 -4.67 -45.00 12.45
CA ASP A 71 -5.23 -44.60 11.16
C ASP A 71 -5.01 -43.10 10.92
N LEU A 72 -4.23 -42.75 9.89
CA LEU A 72 -3.93 -41.36 9.51
C LEU A 72 -5.07 -40.76 8.66
N SER A 73 -6.30 -40.91 9.17
CA SER A 73 -7.51 -40.40 8.51
C SER A 73 -7.60 -38.88 8.64
N TYR A 74 -7.08 -38.19 7.62
CA TYR A 74 -7.25 -36.74 7.45
C TYR A 74 -8.71 -36.45 7.06
N SER A 75 -9.60 -36.55 8.05
CA SER A 75 -11.04 -36.34 7.89
C SER A 75 -11.31 -34.92 7.37
N ALA A 76 -11.83 -34.83 6.16
CA ALA A 76 -12.12 -33.55 5.52
C ALA A 76 -13.17 -32.79 6.33
N ILE A 77 -12.81 -31.59 6.79
CA ILE A 77 -13.73 -30.72 7.52
C ILE A 77 -14.75 -30.17 6.52
N GLU A 78 -15.94 -30.77 6.47
CA GLU A 78 -17.04 -30.31 5.62
C GLU A 78 -17.40 -28.85 5.93
N ALA A 79 -17.33 -28.00 4.91
CA ALA A 79 -17.64 -26.57 5.02
C ALA A 79 -19.15 -26.35 5.25
N ARG A 80 -19.57 -26.32 6.52
CA ARG A 80 -20.96 -25.99 6.89
C ARG A 80 -21.25 -24.52 6.60
N LYS A 81 -22.37 -24.30 5.89
CA LYS A 81 -22.87 -22.99 5.44
C LYS A 81 -23.14 -22.04 6.62
N GLY A 82 -22.16 -21.22 6.99
CA GLY A 82 -22.30 -20.22 8.06
C GLY A 82 -21.05 -19.40 8.38
N ASN A 83 -19.87 -20.04 8.45
CA ASN A 83 -18.60 -19.35 8.72
C ASN A 83 -17.68 -19.34 7.48
N PRO A 84 -16.83 -18.30 7.32
CA PRO A 84 -15.82 -18.29 6.26
C PRO A 84 -14.77 -19.39 6.49
N PRO A 85 -14.06 -19.84 5.44
CA PRO A 85 -12.90 -20.71 5.60
C PRO A 85 -11.83 -19.95 6.37
N VAL A 86 -11.63 -20.31 7.64
CA VAL A 86 -10.44 -19.89 8.39
C VAL A 86 -9.24 -20.45 7.63
N MET A 87 -8.31 -19.58 7.20
CA MET A 87 -7.11 -20.05 6.52
C MET A 87 -6.41 -21.08 7.42
N PRO A 88 -6.03 -22.26 6.90
CA PRO A 88 -5.36 -23.29 7.69
C PRO A 88 -4.00 -22.75 8.14
N ALA A 89 -3.95 -22.23 9.36
CA ALA A 89 -2.71 -21.76 9.96
C ALA A 89 -1.74 -22.94 10.02
N VAL A 90 -0.55 -22.77 9.44
CA VAL A 90 0.43 -23.85 9.38
C VAL A 90 0.93 -24.11 10.80
N MET A 91 0.61 -25.28 11.35
CA MET A 91 1.04 -25.62 12.71
C MET A 91 2.53 -25.94 12.70
N THR A 92 3.30 -25.18 13.45
CA THR A 92 4.71 -25.48 13.75
C THR A 92 4.84 -25.93 15.21
N PRO A 93 5.97 -26.52 15.63
CA PRO A 93 6.25 -26.77 17.04
C PRO A 93 6.22 -25.51 17.93
N GLY A 94 6.33 -24.31 17.35
CA GLY A 94 6.17 -23.02 18.01
C GLY A 94 4.74 -22.46 18.01
N GLY A 95 3.75 -23.20 17.51
CA GLY A 95 2.34 -22.80 17.42
C GLY A 95 1.89 -22.38 16.02
N PRO A 96 0.74 -21.67 15.91
CA PRO A 96 0.15 -21.25 14.65
C PRO A 96 1.04 -20.27 13.89
N LEU A 97 1.48 -20.67 12.69
CA LEU A 97 2.29 -19.83 11.81
C LEU A 97 1.39 -19.03 10.86
N ASP A 98 1.36 -17.71 11.05
CA ASP A 98 0.86 -16.80 10.03
C ASP A 98 1.85 -16.73 8.85
N LEU A 99 1.38 -17.12 7.67
CA LEU A 99 2.16 -17.08 6.43
C LEU A 99 2.58 -15.65 6.04
N SER A 100 1.80 -14.63 6.40
CA SER A 100 2.17 -13.23 6.11
C SER A 100 3.41 -12.81 6.92
N THR A 101 3.53 -13.25 8.17
CA THR A 101 4.69 -13.08 9.04
C THR A 101 5.92 -13.85 8.53
N VAL A 102 5.73 -15.02 7.90
CA VAL A 102 6.83 -15.77 7.25
C VAL A 102 7.40 -14.98 6.08
N LEU A 103 6.55 -14.53 5.15
CA LEU A 103 6.98 -13.73 4.00
C LEU A 103 7.64 -12.43 4.45
N PHE A 104 7.03 -11.74 5.42
CA PHE A 104 7.57 -10.49 5.97
C PHE A 104 8.97 -10.67 6.60
N ARG A 105 9.21 -11.75 7.36
CA ARG A 105 10.55 -12.07 7.89
C ARG A 105 11.60 -12.32 6.80
N ASN A 106 11.19 -12.81 5.64
CA ASN A 106 12.02 -12.96 4.45
C ASN A 106 12.04 -11.71 3.56
N ARG A 107 11.62 -10.55 4.08
CA ARG A 107 11.54 -9.25 3.39
C ARG A 107 10.64 -9.24 2.14
N ILE A 108 9.64 -10.13 2.10
CA ILE A 108 8.63 -10.21 1.03
C ILE A 108 7.32 -9.57 1.50
N ILE A 109 6.77 -8.67 0.69
CA ILE A 109 5.46 -8.03 0.88
C ILE A 109 4.53 -8.47 -0.26
N PHE A 110 3.30 -8.91 0.06
CA PHE A 110 2.32 -9.37 -0.93
C PHE A 110 1.15 -8.39 -1.12
N ILE A 111 0.89 -8.01 -2.37
CA ILE A 111 -0.21 -7.13 -2.80
C ILE A 111 -1.09 -7.91 -3.79
N GLY A 112 -1.96 -8.75 -3.23
CA GLY A 112 -2.86 -9.66 -3.96
C GLY A 112 -4.30 -9.16 -4.14
N GLN A 113 -4.54 -7.84 -4.05
CA GLN A 113 -5.87 -7.26 -3.99
C GLN A 113 -5.85 -5.79 -4.47
N PRO A 114 -7.01 -5.19 -4.84
CA PRO A 114 -7.07 -3.79 -5.24
C PRO A 114 -6.50 -2.84 -4.18
N VAL A 115 -5.67 -1.89 -4.60
CA VAL A 115 -5.01 -0.96 -3.67
C VAL A 115 -5.98 0.14 -3.23
N ASN A 116 -6.33 0.14 -1.95
CA ASN A 116 -7.03 1.23 -1.26
C ASN A 116 -6.16 1.79 -0.13
N SER A 117 -6.65 2.80 0.60
CA SER A 117 -5.91 3.45 1.68
C SER A 117 -5.45 2.51 2.81
N GLN A 118 -6.22 1.47 3.15
CA GLN A 118 -5.82 0.47 4.15
C GLN A 118 -4.71 -0.45 3.62
N VAL A 119 -4.77 -0.83 2.34
CA VAL A 119 -3.71 -1.62 1.69
C VAL A 119 -2.42 -0.82 1.62
N ALA A 120 -2.51 0.46 1.21
CA ALA A 120 -1.37 1.37 1.18
C ALA A 120 -0.77 1.59 2.56
N GLN A 121 -1.58 1.89 3.58
CA GLN A 121 -1.11 2.02 4.95
C GLN A 121 -0.36 0.76 5.42
N ARG A 122 -0.91 -0.45 5.17
CA ARG A 122 -0.24 -1.71 5.52
C ARG A 122 1.11 -1.86 4.82
N VAL A 123 1.14 -1.67 3.49
CA VAL A 123 2.36 -1.82 2.67
C VAL A 123 3.43 -0.80 3.06
N ILE A 124 3.06 0.47 3.28
CA ILE A 124 3.96 1.53 3.72
C ILE A 124 4.52 1.21 5.12
N THR A 125 3.67 0.78 6.07
CA THR A 125 4.14 0.34 7.39
C THR A 125 5.10 -0.85 7.27
N GLN A 126 4.84 -1.81 6.38
CA GLN A 126 5.73 -2.95 6.14
C GLN A 126 7.08 -2.51 5.54
N LEU A 127 7.08 -1.67 4.50
CA LEU A 127 8.28 -1.12 3.87
C LEU A 127 9.18 -0.37 4.87
N VAL A 128 8.60 0.56 5.63
CA VAL A 128 9.33 1.35 6.65
C VAL A 128 9.85 0.47 7.78
N THR A 129 9.07 -0.54 8.20
CA THR A 129 9.51 -1.48 9.25
C THR A 129 10.68 -2.34 8.76
N LEU A 130 10.67 -2.83 7.52
CA LEU A 130 11.79 -3.60 6.96
C LEU A 130 13.05 -2.76 6.81
N ALA A 131 12.93 -1.51 6.37
CA ALA A 131 14.04 -0.56 6.28
C ALA A 131 14.61 -0.17 7.66
N ALA A 132 13.79 -0.12 8.70
CA ALA A 132 14.23 0.13 10.07
C ALA A 132 14.86 -1.10 10.76
N ILE A 133 14.54 -2.32 10.32
CA ILE A 133 15.17 -3.57 10.79
C ILE A 133 16.54 -3.77 10.12
N ASP A 134 16.62 -3.54 8.81
CA ASP A 134 17.86 -3.56 8.04
C ASP A 134 17.70 -2.60 6.85
N GLU A 135 18.55 -1.58 6.80
CA GLU A 135 18.55 -0.55 5.77
C GLU A 135 19.37 -0.92 4.51
N ASN A 136 20.12 -2.03 4.55
CA ASN A 136 21.03 -2.47 3.49
C ASN A 136 20.54 -3.73 2.76
N ALA A 137 19.71 -4.56 3.40
CA ALA A 137 19.09 -5.71 2.76
C ALA A 137 17.88 -5.30 1.91
N ASP A 138 17.79 -5.77 0.67
CA ASP A 138 16.71 -5.42 -0.26
C ASP A 138 15.33 -5.99 0.17
N ILE A 139 14.27 -5.52 -0.48
CA ILE A 139 12.87 -5.90 -0.23
C ILE A 139 12.24 -6.37 -1.55
N LEU A 140 11.37 -7.38 -1.50
CA LEU A 140 10.60 -7.83 -2.66
C LEU A 140 9.10 -7.59 -2.48
N VAL A 141 8.47 -6.95 -3.47
CA VAL A 141 7.02 -6.72 -3.54
C VAL A 141 6.40 -7.61 -4.60
N TYR A 142 5.62 -8.59 -4.16
CA TYR A 142 4.90 -9.54 -5.02
C TYR A 142 3.50 -8.99 -5.34
N LEU A 143 3.20 -8.87 -6.64
CA LEU A 143 2.05 -8.18 -7.18
C LEU A 143 1.12 -9.17 -7.88
N ASN A 144 -0.12 -9.30 -7.39
CA ASN A 144 -1.26 -9.84 -8.13
C ASN A 144 -2.43 -8.86 -7.97
N CYS A 145 -2.37 -7.77 -8.72
CA CYS A 145 -3.08 -6.53 -8.44
C CYS A 145 -3.78 -5.99 -9.70
N PRO A 146 -5.13 -5.88 -9.69
CA PRO A 146 -5.89 -5.33 -10.82
C PRO A 146 -5.84 -3.79 -10.90
N GLY A 147 -5.18 -3.12 -9.96
CA GLY A 147 -5.13 -1.66 -9.84
C GLY A 147 -5.63 -1.16 -8.49
N GLY A 148 -6.06 0.10 -8.43
CA GLY A 148 -6.58 0.71 -7.22
C GLY A 148 -6.65 2.23 -7.30
N SER A 149 -6.82 2.85 -6.13
CA SER A 149 -6.77 4.29 -5.93
C SER A 149 -5.39 4.85 -6.30
N THR A 150 -5.36 5.83 -7.22
CA THR A 150 -4.14 6.49 -7.67
C THR A 150 -3.31 7.04 -6.51
N TYR A 151 -3.90 7.82 -5.60
CA TYR A 151 -3.17 8.37 -4.44
C TYR A 151 -2.66 7.27 -3.50
N SER A 152 -3.39 6.17 -3.36
CA SER A 152 -2.98 5.03 -2.53
C SER A 152 -1.81 4.26 -3.15
N VAL A 153 -1.73 4.18 -4.48
CA VAL A 153 -0.57 3.63 -5.20
C VAL A 153 0.63 4.58 -5.15
N LEU A 154 0.43 5.87 -5.43
CA LEU A 154 1.51 6.86 -5.39
C LEU A 154 2.16 6.92 -4.01
N ALA A 155 1.38 6.87 -2.93
CA ALA A 155 1.94 6.80 -1.57
C ALA A 155 2.78 5.54 -1.28
N ILE A 156 2.48 4.40 -1.92
CA ILE A 156 3.35 3.20 -1.86
C ILE A 156 4.63 3.45 -2.64
N TYR A 157 4.53 3.94 -3.89
CA TYR A 157 5.68 4.21 -4.75
C TYR A 157 6.64 5.26 -4.15
N ASP A 158 6.09 6.35 -3.58
CA ASP A 158 6.88 7.39 -2.91
C ASP A 158 7.62 6.81 -1.69
N CYS A 159 7.00 5.86 -0.97
CA CYS A 159 7.66 5.13 0.11
C CYS A 159 8.76 4.17 -0.41
N MET A 160 8.50 3.42 -1.48
CA MET A 160 9.50 2.56 -2.14
C MET A 160 10.72 3.36 -2.61
N SER A 161 10.50 4.59 -3.09
CA SER A 161 11.55 5.50 -3.60
C SER A 161 12.30 6.26 -2.50
N TRP A 162 11.75 6.31 -1.28
CA TRP A 162 12.29 7.09 -0.16
C TRP A 162 13.17 6.26 0.79
N ILE A 163 12.88 4.97 0.96
CA ILE A 163 13.66 4.10 1.84
C ILE A 163 15.02 3.73 1.22
N LYS A 164 16.00 3.38 2.06
CA LYS A 164 17.36 3.00 1.64
C LYS A 164 17.45 1.61 0.95
N PRO A 165 16.73 0.56 1.39
CA PRO A 165 16.67 -0.72 0.67
C PRO A 165 16.16 -0.58 -0.75
N LYS A 166 16.71 -1.33 -1.71
CA LYS A 166 16.10 -1.46 -3.02
C LYS A 166 14.80 -2.24 -2.91
N VAL A 167 13.79 -1.88 -3.70
CA VAL A 167 12.51 -2.59 -3.74
C VAL A 167 12.33 -3.25 -5.10
N GLY A 168 12.65 -4.54 -5.18
CA GLY A 168 12.35 -5.37 -6.34
C GLY A 168 10.85 -5.69 -6.42
N THR A 169 10.34 -5.93 -7.62
CA THR A 169 8.92 -6.17 -7.89
C THR A 169 8.74 -7.45 -8.70
N VAL A 170 7.71 -8.25 -8.39
CA VAL A 170 7.45 -9.52 -9.09
C VAL A 170 5.96 -9.66 -9.40
N CYS A 171 5.59 -9.75 -10.69
CA CYS A 171 4.23 -9.95 -11.14
C CYS A 171 3.83 -11.43 -11.17
N PHE A 172 2.83 -11.79 -10.37
CA PHE A 172 2.15 -13.10 -10.36
C PHE A 172 0.71 -12.92 -10.87
N GLY A 173 0.35 -13.57 -11.97
CA GLY A 173 -1.01 -13.46 -12.53
C GLY A 173 -1.23 -12.13 -13.27
N VAL A 174 -1.59 -11.06 -12.56
CA VAL A 174 -1.86 -9.75 -13.18
C VAL A 174 -1.23 -8.57 -12.42
N ALA A 175 -0.69 -7.62 -13.19
CA ALA A 175 -0.42 -6.26 -12.73
C ALA A 175 -1.10 -5.30 -13.70
N ALA A 176 -2.23 -4.73 -13.31
CA ALA A 176 -3.05 -3.87 -14.17
C ALA A 176 -3.23 -2.47 -13.60
N SER A 177 -3.46 -1.48 -14.47
CA SER A 177 -3.74 -0.09 -14.07
C SER A 177 -2.62 0.44 -13.16
N GLN A 178 -2.96 1.03 -12.02
CA GLN A 178 -2.03 1.51 -11.02
C GLN A 178 -1.16 0.39 -10.38
N GLY A 179 -1.54 -0.89 -10.54
CA GLY A 179 -0.71 -2.04 -10.17
C GLY A 179 0.46 -2.28 -11.13
N ALA A 180 0.30 -1.96 -12.42
CA ALA A 180 1.40 -1.95 -13.38
C ALA A 180 2.39 -0.80 -13.12
N LEU A 181 1.91 0.32 -12.55
CA LEU A 181 2.76 1.44 -12.13
C LEU A 181 3.68 1.04 -10.96
N LEU A 182 3.17 0.27 -9.98
CA LEU A 182 4.01 -0.31 -8.92
C LEU A 182 5.03 -1.31 -9.48
N LEU A 183 4.64 -2.16 -10.43
CA LEU A 183 5.56 -3.11 -11.07
C LEU A 183 6.72 -2.38 -11.75
N ALA A 184 6.40 -1.42 -12.62
CA ALA A 184 7.39 -0.65 -13.38
C ALA A 184 8.25 0.28 -12.50
N GLY A 185 7.69 0.76 -11.37
CA GLY A 185 8.38 1.60 -10.38
C GLY A 185 9.19 0.85 -9.31
N GLY A 186 9.43 -0.46 -9.49
CA GLY A 186 10.45 -1.17 -8.72
C GLY A 186 11.88 -0.75 -9.12
N GLU A 187 12.87 -1.17 -8.32
CA GLU A 187 14.28 -0.88 -8.60
C GLU A 187 14.70 -1.43 -9.98
N LYS A 188 15.44 -0.64 -10.76
CA LYS A 188 15.80 -1.01 -12.14
C LYS A 188 16.81 -2.16 -12.15
N GLY A 189 16.47 -3.23 -12.86
CA GLY A 189 17.17 -4.51 -12.84
C GLY A 189 16.55 -5.54 -11.87
N MET A 190 15.52 -5.15 -11.10
CA MET A 190 14.86 -6.00 -10.09
C MET A 190 13.33 -6.11 -10.32
N ARG A 191 12.85 -5.82 -11.53
CA ARG A 191 11.43 -5.89 -11.92
C ARG A 191 11.18 -7.15 -12.75
N TYR A 192 10.34 -8.06 -12.26
CA TYR A 192 10.17 -9.40 -12.83
C TYR A 192 8.71 -9.79 -13.04
N ALA A 193 8.47 -10.81 -13.85
CA ALA A 193 7.15 -11.43 -14.02
C ALA A 193 7.24 -12.94 -14.28
N MET A 194 6.22 -13.69 -13.84
CA MET A 194 6.04 -15.10 -14.22
C MET A 194 5.62 -15.24 -15.71
N PRO A 195 5.89 -16.35 -16.41
CA PRO A 195 5.67 -16.46 -17.87
C PRO A 195 4.22 -16.26 -18.31
N ASN A 196 3.27 -16.65 -17.45
CA ASN A 196 1.83 -16.54 -17.71
C ASN A 196 1.21 -15.21 -17.24
N ALA A 197 2.03 -14.25 -16.77
CA ALA A 197 1.53 -12.98 -16.27
C ALA A 197 1.00 -12.08 -17.39
N ARG A 198 -0.03 -11.28 -17.09
CA ARG A 198 -0.49 -10.17 -17.95
C ARG A 198 -0.26 -8.85 -17.27
N ILE A 199 0.28 -7.89 -18.01
CA ILE A 199 0.56 -6.54 -17.53
C ILE A 199 -0.32 -5.59 -18.32
N MET A 200 -1.16 -4.79 -17.66
CA MET A 200 -2.10 -3.90 -18.34
C MET A 200 -1.88 -2.45 -17.95
N ILE A 201 -1.68 -1.59 -18.95
CA ILE A 201 -1.52 -0.15 -18.78
C ILE A 201 -2.68 0.59 -19.46
N HIS A 202 -3.16 1.64 -18.79
CA HIS A 202 -4.15 2.60 -19.30
C HIS A 202 -4.09 3.89 -18.46
N GLN A 203 -4.72 4.96 -18.95
CA GLN A 203 -4.81 6.26 -18.29
C GLN A 203 -5.60 6.19 -16.96
N PRO A 204 -5.29 7.02 -15.96
CA PRO A 204 -6.03 7.01 -14.70
C PRO A 204 -7.51 7.35 -14.91
N GLN A 205 -8.40 6.53 -14.37
CA GLN A 205 -9.82 6.83 -14.31
C GLN A 205 -10.10 7.85 -13.21
N SER A 206 -10.97 8.83 -13.49
CA SER A 206 -11.42 9.83 -12.54
C SER A 206 -12.90 10.15 -12.77
N GLY A 207 -13.60 10.52 -11.69
CA GLY A 207 -14.97 11.03 -11.74
C GLY A 207 -15.00 12.51 -11.40
N CYS A 208 -16.03 13.22 -11.86
CA CYS A 208 -16.26 14.63 -11.53
C CYS A 208 -17.75 14.93 -11.36
N GLY A 209 -18.10 15.79 -10.41
CA GLY A 209 -19.47 16.24 -10.18
C GLY A 209 -19.55 17.45 -9.23
N GLY A 210 -20.75 17.99 -9.03
CA GLY A 210 -21.00 19.21 -8.24
C GLY A 210 -21.21 20.44 -9.13
N HIS A 211 -20.86 21.62 -8.62
CA HIS A 211 -21.00 22.87 -9.36
C HIS A 211 -19.98 22.96 -10.51
N VAL A 212 -20.21 23.88 -11.47
CA VAL A 212 -19.34 24.09 -12.64
C VAL A 212 -17.86 24.25 -12.25
N GLU A 213 -17.58 25.03 -11.21
CA GLU A 213 -16.21 25.25 -10.72
C GLU A 213 -15.60 24.03 -10.02
N ASP A 214 -16.42 23.21 -9.34
CA ASP A 214 -15.96 21.95 -8.77
C ASP A 214 -15.61 20.95 -9.88
N VAL A 215 -16.45 20.85 -10.92
CA VAL A 215 -16.20 19.99 -12.09
C VAL A 215 -14.93 20.45 -12.81
N ARG A 216 -14.78 21.76 -13.08
CA ARG A 216 -13.58 22.36 -13.69
C ARG A 216 -12.32 22.03 -12.89
N ARG A 217 -12.38 22.12 -11.56
CA ARG A 217 -11.28 21.78 -10.64
C ARG A 217 -10.93 20.28 -10.66
N GLN A 218 -11.93 19.39 -10.64
CA GLN A 218 -11.73 17.94 -10.70
C GLN A 218 -11.16 17.47 -12.05
N VAL A 219 -11.62 18.05 -13.17
CA VAL A 219 -11.08 17.76 -14.51
C VAL A 219 -9.61 18.20 -14.61
N ASN A 220 -9.26 19.37 -14.09
CA ASN A 220 -7.88 19.84 -14.09
C ASN A 220 -6.94 18.93 -13.26
N GLU A 221 -7.38 18.44 -12.10
CA GLU A 221 -6.62 17.46 -11.31
C GLU A 221 -6.46 16.13 -12.07
N ALA A 222 -7.52 15.65 -12.73
CA ALA A 222 -7.46 14.42 -13.53
C ALA A 222 -6.44 14.52 -14.69
N VAL A 223 -6.40 15.65 -15.39
CA VAL A 223 -5.42 15.93 -16.47
C VAL A 223 -3.99 15.98 -15.92
N GLN A 224 -3.76 16.65 -14.78
CA GLN A 224 -2.44 16.70 -14.14
C GLN A 224 -2.00 15.32 -13.62
N SER A 225 -2.93 14.53 -13.07
CA SER A 225 -2.71 13.18 -12.58
C SER A 225 -2.31 12.23 -13.72
N ARG A 226 -3.02 12.28 -14.87
CA ARG A 226 -2.62 11.55 -16.09
C ARG A 226 -1.22 11.93 -16.54
N TYR A 227 -0.94 13.23 -16.72
CA TYR A 227 0.36 13.71 -17.18
C TYR A 227 1.52 13.33 -16.22
N LYS A 228 1.27 13.27 -14.91
CA LYS A 228 2.23 12.76 -13.92
C LYS A 228 2.51 11.27 -14.11
N ILE A 229 1.47 10.45 -14.27
CA ILE A 229 1.61 8.98 -14.44
C ILE A 229 2.28 8.63 -15.78
N ASP A 230 1.91 9.31 -16.87
CA ASP A 230 2.57 9.12 -18.17
C ASP A 230 4.08 9.48 -18.08
N LYS A 231 4.45 10.51 -17.30
CA LYS A 231 5.87 10.83 -17.01
C LYS A 231 6.57 9.78 -16.16
N MET A 232 5.91 9.22 -15.15
CA MET A 232 6.48 8.14 -14.33
C MET A 232 6.77 6.90 -15.19
N TYR A 233 5.80 6.47 -16.01
CA TYR A 233 6.03 5.39 -16.97
C TYR A 233 7.17 5.72 -17.95
N ALA A 234 7.25 6.94 -18.51
CA ALA A 234 8.35 7.33 -19.39
C ALA A 234 9.73 7.21 -18.71
N ALA A 235 9.85 7.62 -17.44
CA ALA A 235 11.08 7.46 -16.66
C ALA A 235 11.41 5.97 -16.40
N PHE A 236 10.44 5.17 -15.96
CA PHE A 236 10.64 3.74 -15.63
C PHE A 236 10.97 2.89 -16.86
N THR A 237 10.38 3.20 -18.00
CA THR A 237 10.49 2.43 -19.25
C THR A 237 11.59 2.95 -20.16
N SER A 238 12.07 4.18 -19.95
CA SER A 238 12.95 4.91 -20.87
C SER A 238 12.35 5.13 -22.27
N GLN A 239 11.03 5.01 -22.43
CA GLN A 239 10.29 5.31 -23.66
C GLN A 239 9.96 6.82 -23.74
N PRO A 240 9.85 7.41 -24.95
CA PRO A 240 9.39 8.79 -25.10
C PRO A 240 7.94 8.95 -24.62
N LEU A 241 7.62 10.11 -24.04
CA LEU A 241 6.34 10.39 -23.38
C LEU A 241 5.15 10.21 -24.35
N GLU A 242 5.33 10.55 -25.61
CA GLU A 242 4.34 10.45 -26.67
C GLU A 242 3.98 8.98 -26.95
N LYS A 243 4.98 8.08 -26.93
CA LYS A 243 4.77 6.63 -27.07
C LYS A 243 4.08 6.05 -25.83
N VAL A 244 4.43 6.54 -24.64
CA VAL A 244 3.71 6.16 -23.40
C VAL A 244 2.24 6.57 -23.49
N GLN A 245 1.94 7.82 -23.89
CA GLN A 245 0.57 8.32 -24.02
C GLN A 245 -0.25 7.54 -25.06
N GLN A 246 0.35 7.16 -26.20
CA GLN A 246 -0.28 6.26 -27.17
C GLN A 246 -0.52 4.85 -26.61
N TYR A 247 0.31 4.40 -25.68
CA TYR A 247 0.17 3.10 -25.04
C TYR A 247 -0.86 3.10 -23.90
N THR A 248 -0.99 4.22 -23.15
CA THR A 248 -1.93 4.38 -22.03
C THR A 248 -3.31 4.91 -22.44
N GLU A 249 -3.52 5.41 -23.67
CA GLU A 249 -4.82 5.99 -24.07
C GLU A 249 -6.02 5.04 -23.88
N ARG A 250 -5.82 3.72 -23.98
CA ARG A 250 -6.83 2.67 -23.72
C ARG A 250 -6.18 1.44 -23.08
N ASP A 251 -7.02 0.62 -22.45
CA ASP A 251 -6.69 -0.70 -21.88
C ASP A 251 -5.80 -1.53 -22.81
N ARG A 252 -4.49 -1.56 -22.51
CA ARG A 252 -3.49 -2.28 -23.28
C ARG A 252 -2.91 -3.43 -22.46
N PHE A 253 -3.41 -4.63 -22.71
CA PHE A 253 -2.93 -5.87 -22.09
C PHE A 253 -1.70 -6.39 -22.83
N LEU A 254 -0.52 -6.19 -22.25
CA LEU A 254 0.75 -6.72 -22.71
C LEU A 254 0.91 -8.17 -22.22
N SER A 255 1.53 -9.01 -23.05
CA SER A 255 2.21 -10.23 -22.63
C SER A 255 3.54 -9.88 -21.92
N VAL A 256 4.19 -10.88 -21.33
CA VAL A 256 5.44 -10.68 -20.59
C VAL A 256 6.58 -10.19 -21.49
N SER A 257 6.70 -10.73 -22.71
CA SER A 257 7.70 -10.30 -23.70
C SER A 257 7.46 -8.85 -24.16
N GLU A 258 6.21 -8.48 -24.48
CA GLU A 258 5.86 -7.10 -24.85
C GLU A 258 6.09 -6.12 -23.69
N ALA A 259 5.85 -6.53 -22.45
CA ALA A 259 6.11 -5.70 -21.26
C ALA A 259 7.61 -5.52 -20.98
N MET A 260 8.43 -6.53 -21.27
CA MET A 260 9.89 -6.46 -21.20
C MET A 260 10.47 -5.57 -22.31
N GLU A 261 10.00 -5.73 -23.56
CA GLU A 261 10.38 -4.87 -24.68
C GLU A 261 9.96 -3.40 -24.46
N PHE A 262 8.78 -3.17 -23.87
CA PHE A 262 8.35 -1.84 -23.49
C PHE A 262 9.15 -1.27 -22.31
N GLY A 263 9.79 -2.12 -21.48
CA GLY A 263 10.62 -1.71 -20.34
C GLY A 263 9.88 -1.59 -19.00
N LEU A 264 8.71 -2.21 -18.85
CA LEU A 264 7.95 -2.28 -17.59
C LEU A 264 8.54 -3.30 -16.61
N ILE A 265 9.27 -4.28 -17.12
CA ILE A 265 10.02 -5.30 -16.37
C ILE A 265 11.41 -5.47 -17.00
N ASP A 266 12.35 -5.99 -16.22
CA ASP A 266 13.74 -6.23 -16.62
C ASP A 266 14.02 -7.72 -16.88
N GLY A 267 13.16 -8.64 -16.45
CA GLY A 267 13.33 -10.07 -16.69
C GLY A 267 12.07 -10.93 -16.48
N VAL A 268 12.13 -12.16 -16.98
CA VAL A 268 11.09 -13.18 -16.86
C VAL A 268 11.60 -14.30 -15.96
N LEU A 269 10.78 -14.74 -15.00
CA LEU A 269 11.09 -15.91 -14.17
C LEU A 269 10.72 -17.17 -14.94
N GLU A 270 11.55 -18.21 -14.89
CA GLU A 270 11.30 -19.46 -15.62
C GLU A 270 10.21 -20.31 -14.95
N THR A 271 9.65 -21.27 -15.70
CA THR A 271 8.66 -22.24 -15.20
C THR A 271 8.72 -23.48 -16.09
N GLU A 272 8.87 -24.64 -15.46
CA GLU A 272 8.81 -25.96 -16.12
C GLU A 272 7.35 -26.38 -16.35
N TYR A 273 7.08 -27.14 -17.41
CA TYR A 273 5.75 -27.60 -17.85
C TYR A 273 5.74 -29.12 -18.10
#